data_AF-A0A9P7NL54-F1
#
_entry.id   AF-A0A9P7NL54-F1
#
_cell.length_a   1.000
_cell.length_b   1.000
_cell.length_c   1.000
_cell.angle_alpha   90.00
_cell.angle_beta   90.00
_cell.angle_gamma   90.00
#
_symmetry.space_group_name_H-M   'P 1'
#
loop_
_entity.id
_entity.type
_entity.pdbx_description
1 polymer ?
#
loop_
_entity_poly.entity_id
_entity_poly.type
_entity_poly.pdbx_seq_one_letter_code
_entity_poly.pdbx_strand_id
1 'polypeptide(L)' 'MVKILPIFLAAFAASNVADAATCTAGLKYCGKALIRFGGFGRTLNSNSLYVCNENGSASLVKYCPLFCTERGVGEDDTC' A
#
# COMPACT_ATOMS: atom_id res chain seq x y z
N MET A 1 -10.96 44.81 -12.68
CA MET A 1 -10.99 43.55 -13.47
C MET A 1 -10.40 42.45 -12.58
N VAL A 2 -11.23 41.60 -11.99
CA VAL A 2 -10.77 40.55 -11.07
C VAL A 2 -10.72 39.24 -11.83
N LYS A 3 -9.52 38.67 -11.97
CA LYS A 3 -9.25 37.41 -12.68
C LYS A 3 -9.31 36.29 -11.64
N ILE A 4 -10.47 35.66 -11.49
CA ILE A 4 -10.64 34.55 -10.54
C ILE A 4 -10.22 33.28 -11.27
N LEU A 5 -9.04 32.78 -10.89
CA LEU A 5 -8.41 31.57 -11.41
C LEU A 5 -9.27 30.35 -11.02
N PRO A 6 -9.52 29.39 -11.94
CA PRO A 6 -10.31 28.21 -11.60
C PRO A 6 -9.45 27.31 -10.72
N ILE A 7 -9.79 27.24 -9.45
CA ILE A 7 -9.19 26.27 -8.54
C ILE A 7 -9.80 24.90 -8.91
N PHE A 8 -9.09 24.14 -9.73
CA PHE A 8 -9.30 22.70 -9.84
C PHE A 8 -8.88 22.07 -8.50
N LEU A 9 -9.78 22.05 -7.52
CA LEU A 9 -9.66 21.18 -6.37
C LEU A 9 -9.90 19.76 -6.87
N ALA A 10 -8.81 19.05 -7.17
CA ALA A 10 -8.83 17.62 -7.31
C ALA A 10 -9.43 17.04 -6.03
N ALA A 11 -10.66 16.54 -6.12
CA ALA A 11 -11.25 15.73 -5.09
C ALA A 11 -10.40 14.47 -4.95
N PHE A 12 -9.49 14.45 -3.98
CA PHE A 12 -8.96 13.21 -3.46
C PHE A 12 -10.16 12.49 -2.83
N ALA A 13 -10.69 11.51 -3.56
CA ALA A 13 -11.59 10.53 -3.01
C ALA A 13 -10.80 9.75 -1.96
N ALA A 14 -10.74 10.29 -0.73
CA ALA A 14 -10.45 9.52 0.46
C ALA A 14 -11.65 8.59 0.65
N SER A 15 -11.63 7.50 -0.11
CA SER A 15 -12.62 6.45 -0.09
C SER A 15 -12.57 5.80 1.27
N ASN A 16 -13.41 6.32 2.15
CA ASN A 16 -14.15 5.64 3.20
C ASN A 16 -13.51 4.39 3.81
N VAL A 17 -13.17 4.55 5.10
CA VAL A 17 -13.26 3.54 6.15
C VAL A 17 -12.22 2.42 6.02
N ALA A 18 -11.20 2.51 6.88
CA ALA A 18 -10.20 1.47 7.10
C ALA A 18 -9.28 1.19 5.90
N ASP A 19 -8.25 2.01 5.71
CA ASP A 19 -6.96 1.45 5.31
C ASP A 19 -6.72 0.25 6.24
N ALA A 20 -6.63 -0.95 5.69
CA ALA A 20 -6.37 -2.18 6.42
C ALA A 20 -4.97 -2.12 7.07
N ALA A 21 -4.79 -1.25 8.07
CA ALA A 21 -3.62 -0.80 8.83
C ALA A 21 -2.24 -0.67 8.15
N THR A 22 -2.02 -1.15 6.91
CA THR A 22 -0.72 -1.33 6.25
C THR A 22 -0.80 -1.51 4.72
N CYS A 23 -1.95 -1.37 4.06
CA CYS A 23 -2.04 -1.58 2.61
C CYS A 23 -2.52 -0.32 1.90
N THR A 24 -1.64 0.66 1.79
CA THR A 24 -1.89 1.89 1.04
C THR A 24 -1.72 1.64 -0.46
N ALA A 25 -2.72 2.00 -1.25
CA ALA A 25 -2.70 1.83 -2.70
C ALA A 25 -1.45 2.47 -3.33
N GLY A 26 -0.77 1.72 -4.21
CA GLY A 26 0.45 2.13 -4.89
C GLY A 26 1.75 1.87 -4.11
N LEU A 27 1.68 1.55 -2.82
CA LEU A 27 2.85 1.21 -2.01
C LEU A 27 3.13 -0.30 -2.00
N LYS A 28 4.41 -0.63 -1.79
CA LYS A 28 4.89 -1.99 -1.65
C LYS A 28 5.11 -2.36 -0.19
N TYR A 29 4.65 -3.54 0.18
CA TYR A 29 4.75 -4.06 1.53
C TYR A 29 5.28 -5.49 1.54
N CYS A 30 6.01 -5.82 2.60
CA CYS A 30 6.40 -7.18 2.88
C CYS A 30 5.16 -8.03 3.18
N GLY A 31 5.13 -9.26 2.68
CA GLY A 31 4.03 -10.18 2.93
C GLY A 31 3.82 -10.40 4.42
N LYS A 32 4.88 -10.43 5.24
CA LYS A 32 4.76 -10.49 6.71
C LYS A 32 3.97 -9.32 7.30
N ALA A 33 4.15 -8.10 6.78
CA ALA A 33 3.45 -6.90 7.23
C ALA A 33 1.96 -7.00 6.87
N LEU A 34 1.69 -7.39 5.62
CA LEU A 34 0.33 -7.58 5.11
C LEU A 34 -0.43 -8.71 5.84
N ILE A 35 0.26 -9.79 6.22
CA ILE A 35 -0.33 -10.85 7.05
C ILE A 35 -0.68 -10.32 8.44
N ARG A 36 0.22 -9.54 9.04
CA ARG A 36 0.12 -9.10 10.44
C ARG A 36 -0.87 -7.96 10.64
N PHE A 37 -0.93 -7.04 9.69
CA PHE A 37 -1.68 -5.79 9.82
C PHE A 37 -2.68 -5.57 8.68
N GLY A 38 -2.44 -6.15 7.51
CA GLY A 38 -3.27 -5.98 6.31
C GLY A 38 -4.47 -6.91 6.21
N GLY A 39 -4.60 -7.89 7.12
CA GLY A 39 -5.72 -8.83 7.12
C GLY A 39 -5.72 -9.83 5.97
N PHE A 40 -4.63 -9.94 5.21
CA PHE A 40 -4.54 -10.82 4.04
C PHE A 40 -4.47 -12.32 4.38
N GLY A 41 -4.34 -12.69 5.66
CA GLY A 41 -4.26 -14.08 6.11
C GLY A 41 -2.97 -14.79 5.66
N ARG A 42 -2.78 -16.05 6.05
CA ARG A 42 -1.55 -16.84 5.79
C ARG A 42 -1.36 -17.29 4.33
N THR A 43 -2.09 -16.71 3.38
CA THR A 43 -2.00 -17.03 1.94
C THR A 43 -0.85 -16.30 1.24
N LEU A 44 -0.34 -15.23 1.84
CA LEU A 44 0.85 -14.52 1.35
C LEU A 44 2.13 -15.19 1.87
N ASN A 45 3.20 -15.06 1.09
CA ASN A 45 4.53 -15.47 1.52
C ASN A 45 5.14 -14.34 2.36
N SER A 46 5.57 -14.65 3.58
CA SER A 46 6.13 -13.66 4.51
C SER A 46 7.37 -12.93 3.96
N ASN A 47 8.14 -13.61 3.09
CA ASN A 47 9.39 -13.13 2.52
C ASN A 47 9.22 -12.65 1.08
N SER A 48 8.00 -12.30 0.67
CA SER A 48 7.75 -11.70 -0.63
C SER A 48 7.37 -10.23 -0.49
N LEU A 49 7.66 -9.45 -1.53
CA LEU A 49 7.21 -8.08 -1.68
C LEU A 49 5.93 -8.06 -2.50
N TYR A 50 4.92 -7.34 -2.01
CA TYR A 50 3.61 -7.19 -2.64
C TYR A 50 3.30 -5.72 -2.85
N VAL A 51 2.56 -5.40 -3.91
CA VAL A 51 2.04 -4.05 -4.17
C VAL A 51 0.56 -4.01 -3.82
N CYS A 52 0.16 -2.96 -3.12
CA CYS A 52 -1.24 -2.72 -2.79
C CYS A 52 -1.94 -2.03 -3.96
N ASN A 53 -3.03 -2.63 -4.43
CA ASN A 53 -3.85 -2.08 -5.50
C ASN A 53 -4.97 -1.20 -4.93
N GLU A 54 -5.55 -0.34 -5.76
CA GLU A 54 -6.66 0.55 -5.37
C GLU A 54 -7.92 -0.17 -4.89
N ASN A 55 -8.06 -1.46 -5.22
CA ASN A 55 -9.16 -2.30 -4.76
C ASN A 55 -8.92 -2.93 -3.36
N GLY A 56 -7.83 -2.57 -2.67
CA GLY A 56 -7.44 -3.12 -1.38
C GLY A 56 -6.83 -4.53 -1.45
N SER A 57 -6.56 -5.06 -2.65
CA SER A 57 -5.87 -6.34 -2.81
C SER A 57 -4.35 -6.16 -2.90
N ALA A 58 -3.59 -7.19 -2.50
CA ALA A 58 -2.14 -7.21 -2.60
C ALA A 58 -1.68 -8.17 -3.71
N SER A 59 -0.91 -7.68 -4.67
CA SER A 59 -0.35 -8.46 -5.78
C SER A 59 1.13 -8.74 -5.57
N LEU A 60 1.58 -9.97 -5.84
CA LEU A 60 2.99 -10.33 -5.70
C LEU A 60 3.84 -9.55 -6.71
N VAL A 61 4.85 -8.82 -6.21
CA VAL A 61 5.82 -8.11 -7.05
C VAL A 61 7.06 -8.97 -7.25
N LYS A 62 7.67 -9.43 -6.15
CA LYS A 62 8.89 -10.25 -6.19
C LYS A 62 9.03 -11.11 -4.93
N TYR A 63 9.76 -12.21 -5.07
CA TYR A 63 10.22 -13.01 -3.93
C TYR A 63 11.53 -12.44 -3.38
N CYS A 64 11.66 -12.28 -2.05
CA CYS A 64 12.91 -11.88 -1.43
C CYS A 64 13.76 -13.12 -1.11
N PRO A 65 15.00 -13.23 -1.62
CA PRO A 65 15.83 -14.43 -1.43
C PRO A 65 16.31 -14.62 0.02
N LEU A 66 16.39 -13.55 0.82
CA LEU A 66 16.82 -13.59 2.22
C LEU A 66 15.69 -13.18 3.16
N PHE A 67 15.44 -11.89 3.25
CA PHE A 67 14.39 -11.31 4.09
C PHE A 67 13.79 -10.08 3.42
N CYS A 68 12.54 -9.80 3.79
CA CYS A 68 11.89 -8.55 3.41
C CYS A 68 12.03 -7.55 4.57
N THR A 69 12.45 -6.33 4.24
CA THR A 69 12.71 -5.23 5.17
C THR A 69 11.56 -4.24 5.14
N GLU A 70 10.96 -4.03 6.30
CA GLU A 70 9.89 -3.04 6.50
C GLU A 70 10.53 -1.66 6.64
N ARG A 71 10.13 -0.71 5.78
CA ARG A 71 10.65 0.67 5.82
C ARG A 71 9.81 1.61 6.67
N GLY A 72 8.56 1.24 6.94
CA GLY A 72 7.64 1.99 7.78
C GLY A 72 6.47 2.56 7.00
N VAL A 73 5.67 3.37 7.67
CA VAL A 73 4.42 3.91 7.10
C VAL A 73 4.75 4.91 6.00
N GLY A 74 4.20 4.71 4.81
CA GLY A 74 4.34 5.62 3.68
C GLY A 74 5.59 5.40 2.82
N GLU A 75 6.44 4.44 3.16
CA GLU A 75 7.59 4.04 2.33
C GLU A 75 7.38 2.65 1.72
N ASP A 76 7.95 2.42 0.54
CA ASP A 76 8.01 1.10 -0.07
C ASP A 76 8.94 0.18 0.74
N ASP A 77 8.43 -0.98 1.16
CA ASP A 77 9.24 -2.05 1.70
C ASP A 77 10.20 -2.62 0.64
N THR A 78 11.28 -3.25 1.09
CA THR A 78 12.34 -3.73 0.19
C THR A 78 12.78 -5.16 0.49
N CYS A 79 12.95 -5.94 -0.59
CA CYS A 79 14.04 -6.92 -0.66
C CYS A 79 15.26 -6.18 -1.22
#